data_AF-A0A921NPJ0-F1
#
_entry.id   AF-A0A921NPJ0-F1
#
_cell.length_a   1.000
_cell.length_b   1.000
_cell.length_c   1.000
_cell.angle_alpha   90.00
_cell.angle_beta   90.00
_cell.angle_gamma   90.00
#
_symmetry.space_group_name_H-M   'P 1'
#
loop_
_entity.id
_entity.type
_entity.pdbx_description
1 polymer ?
#
loop_
_entity_poly.entity_id
_entity_poly.type
_entity_poly.pdbx_seq_one_letter_code
_entity_poly.pdbx_strand_id
1 'polypeptide(L)'
;LVDDQTVRTRVNELFRCIRLEGINSYTTDDAYLDKVTELFARIVAQLGPEFSYYVHKVSKAIRPDLDPIREDSFAGEVDRRWRAKLETSGLRDKTLTLTVIHRPPPKSLLPFLSRSAPDRLKEETRKRLQRLGEAVNVFLSGLTELKPRLLSAGSGELVGFLGALNTGTELPLYPANTYGFLSFNVANTRVTFHGDHFELSEGVVGHRYGKSFTIGEYSEGTSCTMFDMLNLPVDMIVTQSFTPINSNLMAGRIKRQKRQMQASQDAALSLMEALDIAADDLEAKRQSFGEHHMVVTLFCDTLEELQTLSAEIVNAAATEGVKMIGERVAAKAHYLSRASAVTNRNFADFAAFHRTQLGKPAALTPWGRVITYLPTPEQSAYRFSYHEQGSPDKEPTSGHTLIMGRPGSGKSVLSAFLMTQARRAGARIFVFDYRLGMEMAVRPRFFTALTSRSHRHRPIASRKWCARTRRPPIRPCGTGGISHRFLCPPMMAAICTSACSNGPRTAAMAGSSGRALRTLFHSKAM
;
A
#
# COMPACT_ATOMS: atom_id res chain seq x y z
N LEU A 1 -10.16 22.24 2.07
CA LEU A 1 -8.69 22.11 1.96
C LEU A 1 -8.07 23.46 2.29
N VAL A 2 -6.88 23.50 2.88
CA VAL A 2 -6.15 24.77 3.11
C VAL A 2 -5.25 25.08 1.92
N ASP A 3 -4.57 24.06 1.43
CA ASP A 3 -3.82 24.02 0.17
C ASP A 3 -3.99 22.61 -0.43
N ASP A 4 -3.27 22.31 -1.51
CA ASP A 4 -3.36 21.03 -2.24
C ASP A 4 -2.97 19.80 -1.40
N GLN A 5 -2.17 19.97 -0.35
CA GLN A 5 -1.58 18.88 0.44
C GLN A 5 -2.05 18.89 1.91
N THR A 6 -2.72 19.96 2.34
CA THR A 6 -3.07 20.20 3.74
C THR A 6 -4.58 20.23 3.96
N VAL A 7 -5.03 19.38 4.87
CA VAL A 7 -6.43 19.31 5.29
C VAL A 7 -6.58 19.98 6.64
N ARG A 8 -7.66 20.76 6.80
CA ARG A 8 -8.09 21.30 8.09
C ARG A 8 -9.31 20.54 8.58
N THR A 9 -9.24 20.00 9.79
CA THR A 9 -10.39 19.36 10.44
C THR A 9 -11.34 20.41 11.00
N ARG A 10 -12.57 20.01 11.34
CA ARG A 10 -13.55 20.96 11.91
C ARG A 10 -13.19 21.41 13.34
N VAL A 11 -12.31 20.68 14.02
CA VAL A 11 -11.73 21.07 15.32
C VAL A 11 -10.46 21.91 15.16
N ASN A 12 -10.18 22.38 13.95
CA ASN A 12 -9.04 23.24 13.61
C ASN A 12 -7.67 22.56 13.79
N GLU A 13 -7.59 21.24 13.69
CA GLU A 13 -6.32 20.53 13.47
C GLU A 13 -5.93 20.65 11.99
N LEU A 14 -4.62 20.66 11.73
CA LEU A 14 -4.06 20.67 10.38
C LEU A 14 -3.29 19.38 10.17
N PHE A 15 -3.47 18.71 9.04
CA PHE A 15 -2.70 17.50 8.77
C PHE A 15 -2.26 17.39 7.32
N ARG A 16 -1.19 16.61 7.12
CA ARG A 16 -0.66 16.19 5.82
C ARG A 16 -0.43 14.68 5.83
N CYS A 17 -0.56 14.05 4.68
CA CYS A 17 -0.41 12.61 4.52
C CYS A 17 0.81 12.30 3.63
N ILE A 18 1.66 11.39 4.09
CA ILE A 18 2.90 10.96 3.45
C ILE A 18 2.73 9.49 3.07
N ARG A 19 2.81 9.18 1.77
CA ARG A 19 2.88 7.82 1.22
C ARG A 19 4.30 7.29 1.34
N LEU A 20 4.43 6.05 1.78
CA LEU A 20 5.70 5.33 1.93
C LEU A 20 5.68 4.08 1.04
N GLU A 21 6.81 3.75 0.42
CA GLU A 21 6.95 2.50 -0.35
C GLU A 21 7.04 1.27 0.55
N GLY A 22 7.58 1.41 1.76
CA GLY A 22 7.75 0.33 2.74
C GLY A 22 8.95 -0.59 2.47
N ILE A 23 9.19 -1.50 3.41
CA ILE A 23 10.27 -2.50 3.37
C ILE A 23 9.67 -3.90 3.43
N ASN A 24 10.26 -4.86 2.71
CA ASN A 24 9.83 -6.26 2.81
C ASN A 24 10.57 -6.95 3.95
N SER A 25 9.88 -7.20 5.06
CA SER A 25 10.46 -7.83 6.25
C SER A 25 10.98 -9.25 5.98
N TYR A 26 10.35 -10.01 5.08
CA TYR A 26 10.79 -11.38 4.75
C TYR A 26 12.15 -11.46 4.06
N THR A 27 12.63 -10.37 3.47
CA THR A 27 13.85 -10.37 2.64
C THR A 27 14.90 -9.37 3.11
N THR A 28 14.65 -8.69 4.23
CA THR A 28 15.51 -7.64 4.75
C THR A 28 16.07 -8.10 6.09
N ASP A 29 17.31 -7.72 6.37
CA ASP A 29 17.99 -8.06 7.62
C ASP A 29 17.32 -7.39 8.83
N ASP A 30 17.17 -8.13 9.92
CA ASP A 30 16.51 -7.68 11.15
C ASP A 30 17.14 -6.40 11.71
N ALA A 31 18.48 -6.27 11.67
CA ALA A 31 19.16 -5.07 12.17
C ALA A 31 18.81 -3.81 11.36
N TYR A 32 18.48 -3.99 10.08
CA TYR A 32 18.00 -2.89 9.25
C TYR A 32 16.54 -2.55 9.57
N LEU A 33 15.68 -3.54 9.81
CA LEU A 33 14.29 -3.31 10.22
C LEU A 33 14.25 -2.50 11.53
N ASP A 34 15.04 -2.92 12.52
CA ASP A 34 15.14 -2.24 13.82
C ASP A 34 15.69 -0.82 13.68
N LYS A 35 16.70 -0.60 12.82
CA LYS A 35 17.24 0.73 12.56
C LYS A 35 16.16 1.70 12.04
N VAL A 36 15.25 1.22 11.18
CA VAL A 36 14.19 2.04 10.58
C VAL A 36 13.09 2.35 11.61
N THR A 37 12.66 1.38 12.42
CA THR A 37 11.68 1.62 13.49
C THR A 37 12.24 2.55 14.56
N GLU A 38 13.51 2.38 14.97
CA GLU A 38 14.18 3.30 15.88
C GLU A 38 14.26 4.72 15.33
N LEU A 39 14.54 4.88 14.04
CA LEU A 39 14.58 6.19 13.39
C LEU A 39 13.21 6.86 13.43
N PHE A 40 12.15 6.11 13.14
CA PHE A 40 10.79 6.61 13.27
C PHE A 40 10.44 7.02 14.70
N ALA A 41 10.80 6.18 15.69
CA ALA A 41 10.62 6.48 17.11
C ALA A 41 11.34 7.77 17.53
N ARG A 42 12.59 7.97 17.07
CA ARG A 42 13.39 9.17 17.36
C ARG A 42 12.74 10.44 16.79
N ILE A 43 12.27 10.41 15.55
CA ILE A 43 11.59 11.55 14.92
C ILE A 43 10.30 11.92 15.70
N VAL A 44 9.49 10.91 16.05
CA VAL A 44 8.25 11.10 16.83
C VAL A 44 8.54 11.75 18.20
N ALA A 45 9.59 11.30 18.90
CA ALA A 45 9.99 11.90 20.18
C ALA A 45 10.49 13.34 20.04
N GLN A 46 11.24 13.65 18.98
CA GLN A 46 11.81 14.98 18.75
C GLN A 46 10.76 16.06 18.49
N LEU A 47 9.71 15.73 17.73
CA LEU A 47 8.64 16.67 17.37
C LEU A 47 7.70 16.99 18.55
N GLY A 48 7.60 16.08 19.52
CA GLY A 48 6.92 16.32 20.79
C GLY A 48 5.38 16.38 20.70
N PRO A 49 4.73 16.87 21.77
CA PRO A 49 3.29 16.69 21.99
C PRO A 49 2.40 17.62 21.17
N GLU A 50 2.91 18.58 20.41
CA GLU A 50 2.05 19.41 19.54
C GLU A 50 1.55 18.64 18.30
N PHE A 51 2.13 17.47 18.04
CA PHE A 51 1.76 16.60 16.92
C PHE A 51 1.06 15.31 17.37
N SER A 52 0.24 14.75 16.48
CA SER A 52 -0.28 13.38 16.55
C SER A 52 0.03 12.67 15.24
N TYR A 53 0.18 11.34 15.31
CA TYR A 53 0.57 10.52 14.17
C TYR A 53 -0.45 9.42 13.95
N TYR A 54 -0.75 9.16 12.69
CA TYR A 54 -1.51 7.98 12.28
C TYR A 54 -0.74 7.24 11.21
N VAL A 55 -0.59 5.93 11.35
CA VAL A 55 -0.03 5.07 10.30
C VAL A 55 -1.15 4.15 9.84
N HIS A 56 -1.46 4.24 8.54
CA HIS A 56 -2.48 3.44 7.90
C HIS A 56 -1.85 2.48 6.92
N LYS A 57 -2.24 1.21 7.03
CA LYS A 57 -1.96 0.17 6.04
C LYS A 57 -3.28 -0.23 5.40
N VAL A 58 -3.46 0.12 4.13
CA VAL A 58 -4.70 -0.13 3.38
C VAL A 58 -4.43 -1.20 2.33
N SER A 59 -5.12 -2.33 2.44
CA SER A 59 -5.10 -3.38 1.43
C SER A 59 -5.94 -2.98 0.23
N LYS A 60 -5.45 -3.24 -0.98
CA LYS A 60 -6.06 -2.85 -2.25
C LYS A 60 -6.03 -4.01 -3.23
N ALA A 61 -7.18 -4.36 -3.81
CA ALA A 61 -7.22 -5.32 -4.92
C ALA A 61 -6.33 -4.89 -6.09
N ILE A 62 -5.49 -5.80 -6.57
CA ILE A 62 -4.77 -5.65 -7.84
C ILE A 62 -5.47 -6.52 -8.88
N ARG A 63 -5.97 -5.88 -9.94
CA ARG A 63 -6.30 -6.60 -11.17
C ARG A 63 -5.01 -6.83 -11.96
N PRO A 64 -4.61 -8.08 -12.24
CA PRO A 64 -3.45 -8.35 -13.06
C PRO A 64 -3.65 -7.75 -14.45
N ASP A 65 -2.69 -6.96 -14.91
CA ASP A 65 -2.69 -6.37 -16.25
C ASP A 65 -1.46 -6.88 -17.02
N LEU A 66 -1.60 -8.06 -17.63
CA LEU A 66 -0.58 -8.67 -18.49
C LEU A 66 -1.07 -8.72 -19.93
N ASP A 67 -0.31 -8.09 -20.83
CA ASP A 67 -0.56 -8.17 -22.27
C ASP A 67 -0.53 -9.60 -22.78
N PRO A 68 -1.60 -10.16 -23.38
CA PRO A 68 -1.64 -11.57 -23.77
C PRO A 68 -0.54 -11.98 -24.75
N ILE A 69 -0.02 -13.21 -24.61
CA ILE A 69 0.77 -13.84 -25.67
C ILE A 69 -0.22 -14.36 -26.73
N ARG A 70 -0.33 -13.65 -27.85
CA ARG A 70 -1.37 -13.88 -28.88
C ARG A 70 -1.12 -15.05 -29.82
N GLU A 71 0.05 -15.67 -29.76
CA GLU A 71 0.42 -16.81 -30.62
C GLU A 71 -0.38 -18.06 -30.22
N ASP A 72 -1.17 -18.65 -31.14
CA ASP A 72 -1.90 -19.90 -30.89
C ASP A 72 -0.92 -21.08 -30.79
N SER A 73 -0.54 -21.36 -29.55
CA SER A 73 0.73 -22.01 -29.30
C SER A 73 0.86 -22.48 -27.85
N PHE A 74 1.87 -23.30 -27.56
CA PHE A 74 2.12 -23.74 -26.18
C PHE A 74 2.34 -22.55 -25.23
N ALA A 75 3.07 -21.51 -25.67
CA ALA A 75 3.32 -20.33 -24.86
C ALA A 75 2.07 -19.49 -24.62
N GLY A 76 1.24 -19.33 -25.65
CA GLY A 76 -0.06 -18.68 -25.55
C GLY A 76 -1.01 -19.44 -24.61
N GLU A 77 -0.98 -20.78 -24.64
CA GLU A 77 -1.80 -21.60 -23.76
C GLU A 77 -1.39 -21.50 -22.29
N VAL A 78 -0.09 -21.61 -22.02
CA VAL A 78 0.45 -21.44 -20.66
C VAL A 78 0.11 -20.05 -20.12
N ASP A 79 0.31 -19.01 -20.94
CA ASP A 79 -0.04 -17.64 -20.58
C ASP A 79 -1.53 -17.47 -20.29
N ARG A 80 -2.41 -18.03 -21.13
CA ARG A 80 -3.87 -17.97 -20.95
C ARG A 80 -4.30 -18.62 -19.64
N ARG A 81 -3.81 -19.83 -19.34
CA ARG A 81 -4.12 -20.52 -18.08
C ARG A 81 -3.56 -19.79 -16.88
N TRP A 82 -2.34 -19.24 -16.99
CA TRP A 82 -1.72 -18.48 -15.92
C TRP A 82 -2.49 -17.20 -15.62
N ARG A 83 -2.86 -16.41 -16.64
CA ARG A 83 -3.68 -15.21 -16.47
C ARG A 83 -5.03 -15.51 -15.83
N ALA A 84 -5.73 -16.56 -16.28
CA ALA A 84 -6.99 -16.99 -15.66
C ALA A 84 -6.81 -17.39 -14.17
N LYS A 85 -5.67 -18.03 -13.83
CA LYS A 85 -5.34 -18.30 -12.42
C LYS A 85 -5.09 -17.01 -11.64
N LEU A 86 -4.34 -16.05 -12.19
CA LEU A 86 -4.07 -14.77 -11.53
C LEU A 86 -5.34 -13.97 -11.24
N GLU A 87 -6.32 -13.98 -12.15
CA GLU A 87 -7.62 -13.30 -11.97
C GLU A 87 -8.39 -13.82 -10.76
N THR A 88 -8.26 -15.10 -10.42
CA THR A 88 -8.93 -15.74 -9.29
C THR A 88 -8.04 -15.87 -8.05
N SER A 89 -6.81 -15.35 -8.09
CA SER A 89 -5.83 -15.50 -7.00
C SER A 89 -5.96 -14.43 -5.90
N GLY A 90 -6.91 -13.49 -6.03
CA GLY A 90 -7.18 -12.50 -4.98
C GLY A 90 -6.03 -11.53 -4.72
N LEU A 91 -5.21 -11.20 -5.72
CA LEU A 91 -3.98 -10.44 -5.52
C LEU A 91 -4.24 -9.06 -4.91
N ARG A 92 -3.40 -8.67 -3.93
CA ARG A 92 -3.50 -7.38 -3.22
C ARG A 92 -2.21 -6.56 -3.31
N ASP A 93 -2.34 -5.25 -3.17
CA ASP A 93 -1.28 -4.33 -2.76
C ASP A 93 -1.62 -3.84 -1.36
N LYS A 94 -0.62 -3.39 -0.59
CA LYS A 94 -0.84 -2.71 0.67
C LYS A 94 -0.22 -1.32 0.60
N THR A 95 -0.99 -0.25 0.71
CA THR A 95 -0.45 1.11 0.73
C THR A 95 -0.15 1.51 2.18
N LEU A 96 1.01 2.14 2.40
CA LEU A 96 1.42 2.66 3.70
C LEU A 96 1.34 4.18 3.69
N THR A 97 0.54 4.76 4.59
CA THR A 97 0.38 6.21 4.68
C THR A 97 0.55 6.69 6.11
N LEU A 98 1.52 7.57 6.34
CA LEU A 98 1.74 8.30 7.58
C LEU A 98 1.02 9.65 7.52
N THR A 99 0.07 9.89 8.42
CA THR A 99 -0.59 11.18 8.59
C THR A 99 0.00 11.90 9.80
N VAL A 100 0.54 13.10 9.57
CA VAL A 100 1.07 13.98 10.63
C VAL A 100 0.07 15.09 10.88
N ILE A 101 -0.41 15.19 12.12
CA ILE A 101 -1.43 16.15 12.54
C ILE A 101 -0.83 17.17 13.51
N HIS A 102 -0.90 18.46 13.18
CA HIS A 102 -0.61 19.56 14.10
C HIS A 102 -1.87 19.96 14.89
N ARG A 103 -1.85 19.75 16.20
CA ARG A 103 -2.97 20.02 17.08
C ARG A 103 -3.06 21.51 17.41
N PRO A 104 -4.27 22.10 17.48
CA PRO A 104 -4.40 23.46 17.98
C PRO A 104 -3.91 23.52 19.43
N PRO A 105 -3.32 24.65 19.87
CA PRO A 105 -2.99 24.84 21.27
C PRO A 105 -4.27 24.74 22.12
N PRO A 106 -4.18 24.23 23.37
CA PRO A 106 -5.32 24.22 24.27
C PRO A 106 -5.86 25.64 24.41
N LYS A 107 -7.19 25.78 24.31
CA LYS A 107 -7.84 27.11 24.38
C LYS A 107 -7.51 27.75 25.72
N SER A 108 -6.77 28.86 25.69
CA SER A 108 -6.64 29.74 26.84
C SER A 108 -8.01 30.35 27.14
N LEU A 109 -8.49 30.17 28.38
CA LEU A 109 -9.75 30.71 28.89
C LEU A 109 -9.71 32.23 29.11
N LEU A 110 -8.67 32.94 28.66
CA LEU A 110 -8.58 34.39 28.85
C LEU A 110 -9.54 35.13 27.90
N PRO A 111 -10.55 35.84 28.43
CA PRO A 111 -11.48 36.61 27.63
C PRO A 111 -10.83 37.92 27.16
N PHE A 112 -11.21 38.36 25.95
CA PHE A 112 -11.18 39.75 25.47
C PHE A 112 -9.86 40.53 25.55
N LEU A 113 -9.19 40.74 24.40
CA LEU A 113 -8.80 42.10 23.99
C LEU A 113 -8.45 42.22 22.49
N SER A 114 -8.98 43.27 21.89
CA SER A 114 -9.12 43.56 20.46
C SER A 114 -7.82 43.76 19.67
N ARG A 115 -7.76 43.11 18.50
CA ARG A 115 -7.41 43.66 17.17
C ARG A 115 -7.71 42.54 16.15
N SER A 116 -8.59 42.83 15.19
CA SER A 116 -9.10 41.98 14.10
C SER A 116 -8.92 40.46 14.28
N ALA A 117 -9.91 39.81 14.90
CA ALA A 117 -10.00 38.34 15.04
C ALA A 117 -9.64 37.54 13.77
N PRO A 118 -9.99 37.96 12.53
CA PRO A 118 -9.59 37.21 11.34
C PRO A 118 -8.10 37.31 10.99
N ASP A 119 -7.42 38.44 11.21
CA ASP A 119 -6.01 38.59 10.85
C ASP A 119 -5.09 37.83 11.81
N ARG A 120 -5.43 37.83 13.11
CA ARG A 120 -4.75 36.99 14.10
C ARG A 120 -4.90 35.50 13.78
N LEU A 121 -6.10 35.06 13.41
CA LEU A 121 -6.34 33.66 13.03
C LEU A 121 -5.58 33.27 11.75
N LYS A 122 -5.48 34.17 10.77
CA LYS A 122 -4.67 33.96 9.56
C LYS A 122 -3.20 33.82 9.91
N GLU A 123 -2.66 34.70 10.74
CA GLU A 123 -1.26 34.67 11.14
C GLU A 123 -0.92 33.44 11.99
N GLU A 124 -1.79 33.07 12.93
CA GLU A 124 -1.67 31.84 13.71
C GLU A 124 -1.72 30.60 12.80
N THR A 125 -2.67 30.55 11.87
CA THR A 125 -2.74 29.50 10.85
C THR A 125 -1.45 29.41 10.06
N ARG A 126 -0.91 30.54 9.60
CA ARG A 126 0.34 30.59 8.82
C ARG A 126 1.51 29.99 9.59
N LYS A 127 1.67 30.36 10.87
CA LYS A 127 2.69 29.78 11.76
C LYS A 127 2.52 28.28 11.96
N ARG A 128 1.28 27.81 12.12
CA ARG A 128 0.98 26.37 12.28
C ARG A 128 1.23 25.57 11.00
N LEU A 129 0.91 26.14 9.83
CA LEU A 129 1.24 25.55 8.54
C LEU A 129 2.76 25.43 8.34
N GLN A 130 3.51 26.47 8.73
CA GLN A 130 4.97 26.44 8.68
C GLN A 130 5.53 25.33 9.57
N ARG A 131 5.10 25.25 10.84
CA ARG A 131 5.52 24.18 11.76
C ARG A 131 5.16 22.78 11.27
N LEU A 132 3.95 22.61 10.73
CA LEU A 132 3.54 21.34 10.12
C LEU A 132 4.42 20.99 8.91
N GLY A 133 4.77 21.97 8.09
CA GLY A 133 5.70 21.79 6.98
C GLY A 133 7.10 21.38 7.43
N GLU A 134 7.64 22.04 8.44
CA GLU A 134 8.94 21.71 9.04
C GLU A 134 8.93 20.27 9.59
N ALA A 135 7.91 19.89 10.35
CA ALA A 135 7.77 18.53 10.90
C ALA A 135 7.64 17.46 9.81
N VAL A 136 6.84 17.72 8.78
CA VAL A 136 6.69 16.84 7.62
C VAL A 136 8.02 16.69 6.88
N ASN A 137 8.79 17.76 6.69
CA ASN A 137 10.09 17.70 6.03
C ASN A 137 11.11 16.86 6.81
N VAL A 138 11.03 16.82 8.15
CA VAL A 138 11.84 15.91 8.96
C VAL A 138 11.52 14.44 8.62
N PHE A 139 10.24 14.08 8.47
CA PHE A 139 9.87 12.72 8.02
C PHE A 139 10.31 12.44 6.59
N LEU A 140 10.14 13.39 5.67
CA LEU A 140 10.55 13.20 4.27
C LEU A 140 12.07 12.96 4.16
N SER A 141 12.86 13.68 4.95
CA SER A 141 14.32 13.55 4.94
C SER A 141 14.78 12.33 5.74
N GLY A 142 14.21 12.09 6.91
CA GLY A 142 14.57 10.99 7.79
C GLY A 142 14.20 9.62 7.21
N LEU A 143 13.08 9.52 6.49
CA LEU A 143 12.61 8.26 5.91
C LEU A 143 12.94 8.12 4.42
N THR A 144 13.99 8.80 3.91
CA THR A 144 14.33 8.85 2.47
C THR A 144 14.41 7.46 1.82
N GLU A 145 14.92 6.45 2.52
CA GLU A 145 15.02 5.07 2.01
C GLU A 145 13.65 4.44 1.71
N LEU A 146 12.58 4.89 2.38
CA LEU A 146 11.18 4.49 2.13
C LEU A 146 10.52 5.27 0.98
N LYS A 147 11.27 6.13 0.29
CA LYS A 147 10.82 7.03 -0.79
C LYS A 147 9.53 7.79 -0.44
N PRO A 148 9.56 8.61 0.62
CA PRO A 148 8.37 9.26 1.15
C PRO A 148 7.88 10.33 0.18
N ARG A 149 6.56 10.38 -0.04
CA ARG A 149 5.93 11.36 -0.93
C ARG A 149 4.65 11.92 -0.33
N LEU A 150 4.48 13.24 -0.41
CA LEU A 150 3.23 13.87 0.01
C LEU A 150 2.07 13.53 -0.94
N LEU A 151 0.92 13.23 -0.36
CA LEU A 151 -0.33 13.07 -1.10
C LEU A 151 -0.92 14.42 -1.48
N SER A 152 -1.43 14.50 -2.71
CA SER A 152 -2.01 15.71 -3.31
C SER A 152 -3.50 15.52 -3.55
N ALA A 153 -4.29 16.57 -3.35
CA ALA A 153 -5.70 16.60 -3.72
C ALA A 153 -5.87 16.72 -5.24
N GLY A 154 -4.97 17.43 -5.93
CA GLY A 154 -4.95 17.60 -7.38
C GLY A 154 -4.65 16.30 -8.13
N SER A 155 -3.80 15.41 -7.58
CA SER A 155 -3.62 14.06 -8.13
C SER A 155 -4.79 13.11 -7.81
N GLY A 156 -5.68 13.53 -6.90
CA GLY A 156 -6.78 12.74 -6.37
C GLY A 156 -6.38 11.66 -5.36
N GLU A 157 -5.09 11.51 -5.07
CA GLU A 157 -4.59 10.50 -4.15
C GLU A 157 -4.92 10.82 -2.69
N LEU A 158 -4.86 12.09 -2.28
CA LEU A 158 -5.16 12.49 -0.89
C LEU A 158 -6.63 12.21 -0.55
N VAL A 159 -7.55 12.64 -1.41
CA VAL A 159 -8.99 12.42 -1.18
C VAL A 159 -9.33 10.95 -1.36
N GLY A 160 -8.69 10.27 -2.32
CA GLY A 160 -8.84 8.84 -2.53
C GLY A 160 -8.43 8.01 -1.33
N PHE A 161 -7.29 8.33 -0.71
CA PHE A 161 -6.83 7.72 0.54
C PHE A 161 -7.84 7.95 1.67
N LEU A 162 -8.33 9.18 1.86
CA LEU A 162 -9.33 9.47 2.89
C LEU A 162 -10.66 8.72 2.64
N GLY A 163 -11.07 8.57 1.37
CA GLY A 163 -12.21 7.73 0.96
C GLY A 163 -12.00 6.25 1.25
N ALA A 164 -10.78 5.76 1.04
CA ALA A 164 -10.41 4.38 1.31
C ALA A 164 -10.59 4.02 2.79
N LEU A 165 -10.32 4.96 3.70
CA LEU A 165 -10.52 4.75 5.14
C LEU A 165 -11.96 4.37 5.53
N ASN A 166 -12.95 4.74 4.72
CA ASN A 166 -14.35 4.40 4.96
C ASN A 166 -14.82 3.15 4.20
N THR A 167 -14.16 2.83 3.08
CA THR A 167 -14.68 1.89 2.07
C THR A 167 -13.79 0.67 1.86
N GLY A 168 -12.60 0.64 2.45
CA GLY A 168 -11.61 -0.42 2.23
C GLY A 168 -10.94 -0.36 0.86
N THR A 169 -11.29 0.60 -0.01
CA THR A 169 -10.80 0.63 -1.39
C THR A 169 -10.24 1.99 -1.77
N GLU A 170 -8.97 2.04 -2.13
CA GLU A 170 -8.29 3.27 -2.52
C GLU A 170 -8.41 3.53 -4.03
N LEU A 171 -9.38 4.37 -4.39
CA LEU A 171 -9.59 4.92 -5.73
C LEU A 171 -9.26 6.41 -5.74
N PRO A 172 -8.65 6.96 -6.79
CA PRO A 172 -8.45 8.40 -6.91
C PRO A 172 -9.80 9.13 -6.83
N LEU A 173 -9.90 10.10 -5.92
CA LEU A 173 -11.07 10.95 -5.75
C LEU A 173 -10.63 12.41 -5.87
N TYR A 174 -11.48 13.25 -6.44
CA TYR A 174 -11.15 14.66 -6.65
C TYR A 174 -12.11 15.54 -5.83
N PRO A 175 -11.64 16.68 -5.27
CA PRO A 175 -12.52 17.63 -4.62
C PRO A 175 -13.57 18.14 -5.62
N ALA A 176 -14.86 17.96 -5.33
CA ALA A 176 -15.92 18.40 -6.26
C ALA A 176 -16.05 19.93 -6.35
N ASN A 177 -15.79 20.64 -5.25
CA ASN A 177 -15.94 22.09 -5.16
C ASN A 177 -14.75 22.73 -4.44
N THR A 178 -14.34 23.92 -4.89
CA THR A 178 -13.33 24.76 -4.21
C THR A 178 -13.80 25.18 -2.81
N TYR A 179 -15.10 25.44 -2.66
CA TYR A 179 -15.75 25.83 -1.42
C TYR A 179 -16.71 24.72 -0.98
N GLY A 180 -16.27 23.88 -0.04
CA GLY A 180 -17.05 22.75 0.45
C GLY A 180 -16.31 21.94 1.50
N PHE A 181 -17.06 21.09 2.22
CA PHE A 181 -16.46 20.15 3.15
C PHE A 181 -16.00 18.90 2.40
N LEU A 182 -14.70 18.59 2.51
CA LEU A 182 -14.11 17.38 1.92
C LEU A 182 -14.81 16.10 2.36
N SER A 183 -15.45 16.12 3.54
CA SER A 183 -16.24 15.01 4.07
C SER A 183 -17.33 14.53 3.11
N PHE A 184 -17.91 15.42 2.30
CA PHE A 184 -18.94 15.02 1.32
C PHE A 184 -18.37 14.25 0.13
N ASN A 185 -17.11 14.47 -0.22
CA ASN A 185 -16.43 13.73 -1.29
C ASN A 185 -15.93 12.36 -0.82
N VAL A 186 -15.58 12.28 0.47
CA VAL A 186 -14.97 11.11 1.11
C VAL A 186 -16.02 10.12 1.65
N ALA A 187 -17.22 10.59 2.00
CA ALA A 187 -18.31 9.77 2.53
C ALA A 187 -19.43 9.60 1.47
N ASN A 188 -19.13 8.85 0.40
CA ASN A 188 -20.04 8.60 -0.72
C ASN A 188 -20.73 7.22 -0.66
N THR A 189 -20.63 6.52 0.47
CA THR A 189 -21.23 5.21 0.71
C THR A 189 -22.07 5.27 1.97
N ARG A 190 -23.21 4.57 1.97
CA ARG A 190 -24.09 4.48 3.11
C ARG A 190 -23.59 3.38 4.04
N VAL A 191 -23.50 3.68 5.33
CA VAL A 191 -23.08 2.72 6.36
C VAL A 191 -24.28 2.40 7.26
N THR A 192 -24.67 1.13 7.31
CA THR A 192 -25.68 0.60 8.21
C THR A 192 -25.00 -0.23 9.29
N PHE A 193 -25.37 -0.01 10.54
CA PHE A 193 -24.67 -0.60 11.68
C PHE A 193 -25.52 -1.72 12.31
N HIS A 194 -24.95 -2.92 12.40
CA HIS A 194 -25.61 -4.15 12.82
C HIS A 194 -24.93 -4.76 14.05
N GLY A 195 -25.00 -4.08 15.19
CA GLY A 195 -24.54 -4.60 16.49
C GLY A 195 -23.02 -4.85 16.58
N ASP A 196 -22.53 -5.94 16.00
CA ASP A 196 -21.15 -6.42 15.99
C ASP A 196 -20.44 -6.29 14.62
N HIS A 197 -21.16 -5.86 13.59
CA HIS A 197 -20.63 -5.58 12.26
C HIS A 197 -21.36 -4.39 11.61
N PHE A 198 -20.89 -3.95 10.46
CA PHE A 198 -21.52 -2.93 9.65
C PHE A 198 -21.65 -3.38 8.20
N GLU A 199 -22.59 -2.77 7.50
CA GLU A 199 -22.88 -3.00 6.10
C GLU A 199 -22.67 -1.69 5.35
N LEU A 200 -21.88 -1.77 4.29
CA LEU A 200 -21.74 -0.72 3.29
C LEU A 200 -22.71 -1.02 2.17
N SER A 201 -23.62 -0.08 1.93
CA SER A 201 -24.54 -0.11 0.79
C SER A 201 -24.41 1.16 -0.02
N GLU A 202 -24.75 1.07 -1.31
CA GLU A 202 -24.71 2.19 -2.25
C GLU A 202 -23.27 2.73 -2.51
N GLY A 203 -23.06 3.40 -3.66
CA GLY A 203 -21.76 3.98 -4.02
C GLY A 203 -20.80 3.03 -4.79
N VAL A 204 -19.54 3.44 -4.92
CA VAL A 204 -18.58 2.87 -5.88
C VAL A 204 -18.08 1.47 -5.48
N VAL A 205 -18.11 1.14 -4.19
CA VAL A 205 -17.63 -0.15 -3.67
C VAL A 205 -18.72 -1.22 -3.62
N GLY A 206 -19.96 -0.89 -3.99
CA GLY A 206 -21.07 -1.83 -3.97
C GLY A 206 -21.48 -2.23 -2.55
N HIS A 207 -22.05 -3.43 -2.43
CA HIS A 207 -22.56 -3.96 -1.17
C HIS A 207 -21.48 -4.80 -0.47
N ARG A 208 -21.08 -4.43 0.75
CA ARG A 208 -20.03 -5.11 1.52
C ARG A 208 -20.35 -5.16 3.00
N TYR A 209 -19.79 -6.11 3.72
CA TYR A 209 -19.84 -6.20 5.17
C TYR A 209 -18.48 -5.88 5.77
N GLY A 210 -18.46 -5.26 6.94
CA GLY A 210 -17.22 -4.96 7.64
C GLY A 210 -17.33 -5.11 9.14
N LYS A 211 -16.18 -5.35 9.77
CA LYS A 211 -16.04 -5.50 11.22
C LYS A 211 -14.72 -4.91 11.66
N SER A 212 -14.74 -4.23 12.80
CA SER A 212 -13.56 -3.58 13.37
C SER A 212 -13.13 -4.28 14.64
N PHE A 213 -11.82 -4.41 14.82
CA PHE A 213 -11.16 -4.98 15.98
C PHE A 213 -10.20 -3.96 16.57
N THR A 214 -10.10 -3.92 17.88
CA THR A 214 -9.15 -3.07 18.63
C THR A 214 -8.33 -3.91 19.59
N ILE A 215 -7.18 -3.38 20.02
CA ILE A 215 -6.39 -4.04 21.05
C ILE A 215 -7.12 -3.95 22.39
N GLY A 216 -7.43 -5.10 22.97
CA GLY A 216 -7.94 -5.22 24.33
C GLY A 216 -6.82 -5.27 25.37
N GLU A 217 -5.79 -6.09 25.10
CA GLU A 217 -4.60 -6.26 25.92
C GLU A 217 -3.36 -6.32 25.00
N TYR A 218 -2.32 -5.57 25.38
CA TYR A 218 -1.04 -5.53 24.67
C TYR A 218 -0.15 -6.70 25.11
N SER A 219 0.78 -7.09 24.23
CA SER A 219 1.85 -8.04 24.56
C SER A 219 2.83 -7.45 25.58
N GLU A 220 3.54 -8.31 26.31
CA GLU A 220 4.57 -7.90 27.29
C GLU A 220 5.77 -7.24 26.62
N GLY A 221 6.08 -7.65 25.38
CA GLY A 221 7.16 -7.12 24.56
C GLY A 221 6.67 -6.72 23.18
N THR A 222 7.46 -5.88 22.50
CA THR A 222 7.18 -5.45 21.13
C THR A 222 8.36 -5.78 20.22
N SER A 223 8.05 -6.10 18.97
CA SER A 223 9.04 -6.28 17.91
C SER A 223 8.49 -5.68 16.62
N CYS A 224 9.35 -5.24 15.72
CA CYS A 224 8.95 -4.61 14.47
C CYS A 224 8.15 -5.57 13.54
N THR A 225 8.30 -6.89 13.70
CA THR A 225 7.65 -7.91 12.88
C THR A 225 6.34 -8.46 13.48
N MET A 226 5.97 -8.09 14.71
CA MET A 226 4.86 -8.72 15.44
C MET A 226 3.48 -8.60 14.76
N PHE A 227 3.31 -7.66 13.83
CA PHE A 227 2.07 -7.52 13.07
C PHE A 227 2.19 -7.92 11.60
N ASP A 228 3.29 -8.56 11.21
CA ASP A 228 3.44 -9.05 9.84
C ASP A 228 2.45 -10.18 9.52
N MET A 229 2.08 -11.00 10.52
CA MET A 229 1.04 -12.03 10.36
C MET A 229 -0.36 -11.44 10.13
N LEU A 230 -0.59 -10.17 10.46
CA LEU A 230 -1.83 -9.48 10.11
C LEU A 230 -1.88 -9.06 8.63
N ASN A 231 -0.85 -9.34 7.83
CA ASN A 231 -0.81 -9.03 6.40
C ASN A 231 -1.62 -9.99 5.52
N LEU A 232 -2.80 -10.39 5.98
CA LEU A 232 -3.69 -11.32 5.29
C LEU A 232 -4.13 -10.76 3.91
N PRO A 233 -4.42 -11.63 2.94
CA PRO A 233 -4.74 -11.22 1.57
C PRO A 233 -6.20 -10.78 1.39
N VAL A 234 -6.71 -10.01 2.33
CA VAL A 234 -8.11 -9.58 2.40
C VAL A 234 -8.18 -8.06 2.34
N ASP A 235 -9.38 -7.52 2.04
CA ASP A 235 -9.58 -6.08 2.14
C ASP A 235 -9.63 -5.68 3.61
N MET A 236 -8.58 -5.00 4.05
CA MET A 236 -8.45 -4.56 5.41
C MET A 236 -7.76 -3.20 5.50
N ILE A 237 -8.02 -2.53 6.61
CA ILE A 237 -7.35 -1.30 7.01
C ILE A 237 -6.83 -1.49 8.42
N VAL A 238 -5.51 -1.42 8.57
CA VAL A 238 -4.87 -1.31 9.88
C VAL A 238 -4.56 0.16 10.12
N THR A 239 -5.09 0.71 11.21
CA THR A 239 -4.87 2.10 11.63
C THR A 239 -4.22 2.10 12.99
N GLN A 240 -2.97 2.54 13.06
CA GLN A 240 -2.25 2.84 14.29
C GLN A 240 -2.29 4.34 14.54
N SER A 241 -2.56 4.76 15.76
CA SER A 241 -2.55 6.16 16.15
C SER A 241 -1.71 6.36 17.40
N PHE A 242 -0.96 7.47 17.43
CA PHE A 242 -0.11 7.83 18.56
C PHE A 242 -0.19 9.33 18.81
N THR A 243 -0.52 9.69 20.04
CA THR A 243 -0.54 11.08 20.50
C THR A 243 0.38 11.22 21.70
N PRO A 244 1.56 11.87 21.56
CA PRO A 244 2.47 12.05 22.67
C PRO A 244 1.82 12.80 23.84
N ILE A 245 2.09 12.31 25.04
CA ILE A 245 1.68 12.89 26.31
C ILE A 245 2.80 13.83 26.78
N ASN A 246 2.44 14.91 27.48
CA ASN A 246 3.42 15.79 28.09
C ASN A 246 4.28 15.02 29.12
N SER A 247 5.60 15.11 29.00
CA SER A 247 6.54 14.37 29.86
C SER A 247 6.35 14.62 31.35
N ASN A 248 6.02 15.85 31.76
CA ASN A 248 5.80 16.17 33.17
C ASN A 248 4.53 15.49 33.71
N LEU A 249 3.47 15.46 32.90
CA LEU A 249 2.24 14.75 33.26
C LEU A 249 2.48 13.24 33.35
N MET A 250 3.26 12.68 32.42
CA MET A 250 3.57 11.25 32.44
C MET A 250 4.48 10.87 33.61
N ALA A 251 5.49 11.68 33.93
CA ALA A 251 6.34 11.47 35.11
C ALA A 251 5.51 11.46 36.41
N GLY A 252 4.50 12.35 36.50
CA GLY A 252 3.53 12.33 37.60
C GLY A 252 2.69 11.05 37.65
N ARG A 253 2.23 10.54 36.50
CA ARG A 253 1.50 9.26 36.41
C ARG A 253 2.36 8.08 36.85
N ILE A 254 3.61 8.00 36.39
CA ILE A 254 4.57 6.93 36.78
C ILE A 254 4.81 6.95 38.30
N LYS A 255 5.12 8.13 38.87
CA LYS A 255 5.33 8.28 40.31
C LYS A 255 4.11 7.87 41.13
N ARG A 256 2.90 8.19 40.67
CA ARG A 256 1.65 7.77 41.33
C ARG A 256 1.46 6.25 41.26
N GLN A 257 1.67 5.66 40.08
CA GLN A 257 1.57 4.20 39.90
C GLN A 257 2.55 3.46 40.83
N LYS A 258 3.80 3.91 40.89
CA LYS A 258 4.82 3.36 41.79
C LYS A 258 4.39 3.40 43.26
N ARG A 259 3.87 4.55 43.73
CA ARG A 259 3.37 4.69 45.11
C ARG A 259 2.21 3.76 45.42
N GLN A 260 1.31 3.54 44.46
CA GLN A 260 0.19 2.61 44.62
C GLN A 260 0.69 1.16 44.74
N MET A 261 1.62 0.73 43.89
CA MET A 261 2.21 -0.62 43.97
C MET A 261 2.92 -0.87 45.30
N GLN A 262 3.69 0.12 45.79
CA GLN A 262 4.36 0.05 47.09
C GLN A 262 3.37 -0.08 48.25
N ALA A 263 2.25 0.66 48.20
CA ALA A 263 1.23 0.61 49.24
C ALA A 263 0.45 -0.73 49.26
N SER A 264 0.31 -1.37 48.10
CA SER A 264 -0.38 -2.67 47.96
C SER A 264 0.48 -3.88 48.38
N GLN A 265 1.76 -3.69 48.74
CA GLN A 265 2.74 -4.78 48.94
C GLN A 265 2.77 -5.77 47.76
N ASP A 266 2.53 -5.26 46.56
CA ASP A 266 2.38 -6.10 45.37
C ASP A 266 3.75 -6.67 44.96
N ALA A 267 3.83 -7.98 44.73
CA ALA A 267 5.07 -8.74 44.59
C ALA A 267 5.81 -8.54 43.24
N ALA A 268 5.36 -7.58 42.42
CA ALA A 268 5.90 -7.32 41.09
C ALA A 268 7.18 -6.44 41.11
N LEU A 269 8.24 -6.94 41.74
CA LEU A 269 9.54 -6.26 41.85
C LEU A 269 10.10 -5.85 40.47
N SER A 270 9.98 -6.74 39.48
CA SER A 270 10.42 -6.48 38.10
C SER A 270 9.66 -5.33 37.43
N LEU A 271 8.36 -5.21 37.69
CA LEU A 271 7.54 -4.12 37.15
C LEU A 271 7.90 -2.78 37.81
N MET A 272 8.22 -2.79 39.10
CA MET A 272 8.71 -1.59 39.79
C MET A 272 10.04 -1.11 39.21
N GLU A 273 10.98 -2.02 38.96
CA GLU A 273 12.27 -1.70 38.32
C GLU A 273 12.07 -1.16 36.90
N ALA A 274 11.17 -1.77 36.12
CA ALA A 274 10.82 -1.29 34.78
C ALA A 274 10.23 0.13 34.80
N LEU A 275 9.41 0.47 35.81
CA LEU A 275 8.88 1.82 35.99
C LEU A 275 9.97 2.84 36.34
N ASP A 276 11.02 2.44 37.07
CA ASP A 276 12.16 3.30 37.38
C ASP A 276 13.01 3.59 36.14
N ILE A 277 13.33 2.55 35.36
CA ILE A 277 14.02 2.70 34.07
C ILE A 277 13.21 3.61 33.14
N ALA A 278 11.89 3.40 33.06
CA ALA A 278 11.00 4.21 32.25
C ALA A 278 10.94 5.69 32.69
N ALA A 279 10.98 5.96 34.00
CA ALA A 279 11.03 7.31 34.54
C ALA A 279 12.34 8.02 34.17
N ASP A 280 13.47 7.32 34.33
CA ASP A 280 14.80 7.84 34.00
C ASP A 280 14.93 8.12 32.50
N ASP A 281 14.46 7.23 31.64
CA ASP A 281 14.46 7.41 30.19
C ASP A 281 13.58 8.58 29.73
N LEU A 282 12.45 8.79 30.41
CA LEU A 282 11.56 9.92 30.15
C LEU A 282 12.21 11.24 30.59
N GLU A 283 12.85 11.27 31.75
CA GLU A 283 13.55 12.45 32.27
C GLU A 283 14.76 12.82 31.41
N ALA A 284 15.52 11.82 30.98
CA ALA A 284 16.64 11.97 30.05
C ALA A 284 16.21 12.26 28.60
N LYS A 285 14.89 12.32 28.31
CA LYS A 285 14.31 12.49 26.96
C LYS A 285 14.81 11.46 25.94
N ARG A 286 15.24 10.28 26.41
CA ARG A 286 15.59 9.13 25.55
C ARG A 286 14.34 8.46 24.98
N GLN A 287 13.22 8.62 25.68
CA GLN A 287 11.93 8.05 25.31
C GLN A 287 10.79 9.04 25.61
N SER A 288 9.71 8.90 24.88
CA SER A 288 8.46 9.64 25.11
C SER A 288 7.29 8.66 25.22
N PHE A 289 6.29 9.03 26.00
CA PHE A 289 5.05 8.27 26.10
C PHE A 289 3.95 8.93 25.30
N GLY A 290 3.04 8.13 24.77
CA GLY A 290 1.86 8.61 24.06
C GLY A 290 0.68 7.68 24.22
N GLU A 291 -0.50 8.25 24.06
CA GLU A 291 -1.74 7.49 23.96
C GLU A 291 -1.76 6.79 22.61
N HIS A 292 -1.79 5.46 22.62
CA HIS A 292 -1.83 4.63 21.42
C HIS A 292 -3.16 3.91 21.25
N HIS A 293 -3.56 3.76 19.99
CA HIS A 293 -4.69 2.96 19.60
C HIS A 293 -4.49 2.33 18.23
N MET A 294 -4.85 1.04 18.13
CA MET A 294 -4.91 0.25 16.91
C MET A 294 -6.35 -0.14 16.57
N VAL A 295 -6.77 0.07 15.32
CA VAL A 295 -7.97 -0.54 14.72
C VAL A 295 -7.57 -1.40 13.53
N VAL A 296 -8.10 -2.62 13.46
CA VAL A 296 -8.12 -3.43 12.25
C VAL A 296 -9.55 -3.51 11.75
N THR A 297 -9.84 -2.95 10.58
CA THR A 297 -11.16 -3.02 9.95
C THR A 297 -11.11 -3.93 8.74
N LEU A 298 -11.95 -4.95 8.73
CA LEU A 298 -12.13 -5.88 7.61
C LEU A 298 -13.29 -5.45 6.72
N PHE A 299 -13.19 -5.77 5.44
CA PHE A 299 -14.26 -5.64 4.45
C PHE A 299 -14.37 -6.93 3.64
N CYS A 300 -15.57 -7.50 3.57
CA CYS A 300 -15.87 -8.78 2.93
C CYS A 300 -17.15 -8.65 2.10
N ASP A 301 -17.36 -9.55 1.15
CA ASP A 301 -18.55 -9.50 0.29
C ASP A 301 -19.71 -10.29 0.89
N THR A 302 -19.44 -11.22 1.81
CA THR A 302 -20.43 -12.01 2.53
C THR A 302 -20.20 -12.00 4.05
N LEU A 303 -21.26 -12.24 4.82
CA LEU A 303 -21.16 -12.38 6.29
C LEU A 303 -20.41 -13.63 6.73
N GLU A 304 -20.52 -14.73 5.98
CA GLU A 304 -19.81 -15.97 6.27
C GLU A 304 -18.30 -15.77 6.17
N GLU A 305 -17.83 -15.16 5.07
CA GLU A 305 -16.43 -14.78 4.88
C GLU A 305 -15.95 -13.85 6.00
N LEU A 306 -16.76 -12.85 6.37
CA LEU A 306 -16.43 -11.93 7.46
C LEU A 306 -16.22 -12.67 8.79
N GLN A 307 -17.05 -13.67 9.11
CA GLN A 307 -16.91 -14.46 10.33
C GLN A 307 -15.63 -15.32 10.33
N THR A 308 -15.33 -15.98 9.21
CA THR A 308 -14.11 -16.79 9.07
C THR A 308 -12.85 -15.93 9.21
N LEU A 309 -12.77 -14.82 8.48
CA LEU A 309 -11.61 -13.92 8.50
C LEU A 309 -11.46 -13.19 9.84
N SER A 310 -12.57 -12.91 10.52
CA SER A 310 -12.56 -12.37 11.88
C SER A 310 -11.82 -13.30 12.85
N ALA A 311 -12.06 -14.61 12.76
CA ALA A 311 -11.39 -15.59 13.62
C ALA A 311 -9.89 -15.69 13.29
N GLU A 312 -9.52 -15.62 12.01
CA GLU A 312 -8.13 -15.65 11.56
C GLU A 312 -7.32 -14.46 12.11
N ILE A 313 -7.86 -13.24 12.09
CA ILE A 313 -7.19 -12.05 12.65
C ILE A 313 -7.00 -12.16 14.16
N VAL A 314 -8.01 -12.62 14.88
CA VAL A 314 -7.91 -12.79 16.33
C VAL A 314 -6.84 -13.83 16.67
N ASN A 315 -6.77 -14.93 15.92
CA ASN A 315 -5.75 -15.97 16.11
C ASN A 315 -4.34 -15.48 15.75
N ALA A 316 -4.19 -14.73 14.65
CA ALA A 316 -2.93 -14.15 14.22
C ALA A 316 -2.38 -13.18 15.28
N ALA A 317 -3.23 -12.30 15.83
CA ALA A 317 -2.84 -11.39 16.91
C ALA A 317 -2.52 -12.14 18.21
N ALA A 318 -3.30 -13.16 18.56
CA ALA A 318 -3.09 -13.95 19.78
C ALA A 318 -1.76 -14.72 19.77
N THR A 319 -1.31 -15.16 18.59
CA THR A 319 0.01 -15.82 18.41
C THR A 319 1.16 -14.90 18.80
N GLU A 320 0.96 -13.58 18.70
CA GLU A 320 1.94 -12.52 18.99
C GLU A 320 1.72 -11.92 20.40
N GLY A 321 0.90 -12.58 21.23
CA GLY A 321 0.58 -12.13 22.59
C GLY A 321 -0.37 -10.93 22.65
N VAL A 322 -1.02 -10.56 21.55
CA VAL A 322 -1.95 -9.43 21.49
C VAL A 322 -3.40 -9.93 21.46
N LYS A 323 -4.19 -9.51 22.45
CA LYS A 323 -5.61 -9.85 22.50
C LYS A 323 -6.43 -8.79 21.79
N MET A 324 -7.03 -9.16 20.66
CA MET A 324 -7.93 -8.30 19.90
C MET A 324 -9.38 -8.51 20.32
N ILE A 325 -10.15 -7.43 20.40
CA ILE A 325 -11.57 -7.43 20.76
C ILE A 325 -12.36 -6.84 19.59
N GLY A 326 -13.44 -7.52 19.19
CA GLY A 326 -14.36 -6.99 18.18
C GLY A 326 -15.19 -5.83 18.74
N GLU A 327 -15.18 -4.70 18.04
CA GLU A 327 -15.93 -3.51 18.45
C GLU A 327 -17.41 -3.68 18.17
N ARG A 328 -18.24 -3.43 19.19
CA ARG A 328 -19.69 -3.35 19.01
C ARG A 328 -20.05 -1.98 18.45
N VAL A 329 -20.43 -1.99 17.19
CA VAL A 329 -20.80 -0.84 16.37
C VAL A 329 -21.93 0.02 16.97
N ALA A 330 -22.81 -0.56 17.81
CA ALA A 330 -23.85 0.16 18.55
C ALA A 330 -23.31 1.17 19.59
N ALA A 331 -22.01 1.12 19.88
CA ALA A 331 -21.31 2.11 20.67
C ALA A 331 -21.12 3.39 19.82
N LYS A 332 -22.22 4.13 19.62
CA LYS A 332 -22.38 5.36 18.79
C LYS A 332 -21.38 6.52 19.07
N ALA A 333 -20.43 6.34 19.97
CA ALA A 333 -19.37 7.27 20.32
C ALA A 333 -17.95 6.63 20.32
N HIS A 334 -17.82 5.34 20.00
CA HIS A 334 -16.62 4.53 20.26
C HIS A 334 -15.82 4.17 18.98
N TYR A 335 -15.35 5.21 18.26
CA TYR A 335 -13.95 5.20 17.79
C TYR A 335 -13.03 5.73 18.92
N LEU A 336 -13.47 5.55 20.16
CA LEU A 336 -12.81 5.79 21.43
C LEU A 336 -12.57 4.41 22.06
N SER A 337 -11.76 3.64 21.38
CA SER A 337 -10.97 2.57 21.96
C SER A 337 -10.28 3.01 23.24
N ARG A 338 -9.99 2.04 24.10
CA ARG A 338 -9.12 2.20 25.26
C ARG A 338 -7.73 2.64 24.80
N ALA A 339 -7.48 3.94 24.85
CA ALA A 339 -6.14 4.47 24.66
C ALA A 339 -5.28 3.98 25.83
N SER A 340 -4.14 3.38 25.49
CA SER A 340 -3.14 2.97 26.46
C SER A 340 -1.89 3.80 26.25
N ALA A 341 -1.29 4.22 27.37
CA ALA A 341 -0.01 4.89 27.34
C ALA A 341 1.07 3.85 26.96
N VAL A 342 1.66 4.01 25.79
CA VAL A 342 2.80 3.22 25.31
C VAL A 342 3.96 4.15 25.00
N THR A 343 5.14 3.58 24.80
CA THR A 343 6.33 4.35 24.43
C THR A 343 6.31 4.65 22.92
N ASN A 344 7.01 5.68 22.48
CA ASN A 344 7.22 5.94 21.06
C ASN A 344 7.97 4.80 20.34
N ARG A 345 8.76 4.00 21.07
CA ARG A 345 9.42 2.80 20.53
C ARG A 345 8.41 1.70 20.26
N ASN A 346 7.56 1.37 21.23
CA ASN A 346 6.48 0.40 21.03
C ASN A 346 5.56 0.82 19.88
N PHE A 347 5.20 2.11 19.80
CA PHE A 347 4.42 2.61 18.66
C PHE A 347 5.15 2.40 17.33
N ALA A 348 6.46 2.66 17.26
CA ALA A 348 7.21 2.45 16.03
C ALA A 348 7.29 0.97 15.62
N ASP A 349 7.36 0.06 16.59
CA ASP A 349 7.28 -1.38 16.35
C ASP A 349 5.89 -1.77 15.82
N PHE A 350 4.82 -1.32 16.48
CA PHE A 350 3.44 -1.57 16.07
C PHE A 350 3.10 -1.01 14.68
N ALA A 351 3.74 0.10 14.31
CA ALA A 351 3.52 0.83 13.08
C ALA A 351 4.70 0.67 12.10
N ALA A 352 5.42 -0.45 12.17
CA ALA A 352 6.53 -0.75 11.28
C ALA A 352 6.09 -0.65 9.81
N PHE A 353 6.94 -0.06 8.98
CA PHE A 353 6.63 0.23 7.58
C PHE A 353 6.82 -1.00 6.67
N HIS A 354 6.36 -2.16 7.13
CA HIS A 354 6.49 -3.42 6.41
C HIS A 354 5.45 -3.54 5.29
N ARG A 355 5.90 -3.88 4.09
CA ARG A 355 5.08 -4.11 2.90
C ARG A 355 5.86 -4.96 1.91
N THR A 356 5.19 -5.96 1.35
CA THR A 356 5.73 -6.70 0.21
C THR A 356 5.95 -5.79 -1.00
N GLN A 357 7.16 -5.80 -1.56
CA GLN A 357 7.44 -5.02 -2.78
C GLN A 357 6.73 -5.64 -3.99
N LEU A 358 6.16 -4.80 -4.87
CA LEU A 358 5.45 -5.27 -6.06
C LEU A 358 6.33 -5.40 -7.32
N GLY A 359 7.65 -5.31 -7.18
CA GLY A 359 8.56 -5.28 -8.32
C GLY A 359 8.40 -4.01 -9.17
N LYS A 360 8.82 -4.08 -10.44
CA LYS A 360 8.95 -2.90 -11.30
C LYS A 360 7.76 -2.78 -12.26
N PRO A 361 7.16 -1.58 -12.43
CA PRO A 361 6.21 -1.34 -13.51
C PRO A 361 6.92 -1.41 -14.87
N ALA A 362 6.17 -1.68 -15.93
CA ALA A 362 6.68 -1.81 -17.29
C ALA A 362 7.54 -0.62 -17.75
N ALA A 363 7.17 0.61 -17.37
CA ALA A 363 7.92 1.82 -17.71
C ALA A 363 9.34 1.89 -17.10
N LEU A 364 9.59 1.10 -16.05
CA LEU A 364 10.90 1.02 -15.37
C LEU A 364 11.67 -0.25 -15.74
N THR A 365 11.26 -0.95 -16.80
CA THR A 365 11.99 -2.11 -17.33
C THR A 365 12.49 -1.81 -18.75
N PRO A 366 13.69 -2.27 -19.13
CA PRO A 366 14.23 -2.09 -20.48
C PRO A 366 13.36 -2.63 -21.62
N TRP A 367 12.60 -3.70 -21.36
CA TRP A 367 11.71 -4.28 -22.37
C TRP A 367 10.35 -3.58 -22.42
N GLY A 368 10.09 -2.58 -21.57
CA GLY A 368 8.80 -1.89 -21.53
C GLY A 368 7.63 -2.81 -21.20
N ARG A 369 7.90 -3.96 -20.57
CA ARG A 369 6.93 -5.02 -20.27
C ARG A 369 7.23 -5.66 -18.92
N VAL A 370 6.17 -6.11 -18.26
CA VAL A 370 6.26 -7.07 -17.15
C VAL A 370 6.16 -8.47 -17.76
N ILE A 371 7.08 -9.36 -17.40
CA ILE A 371 7.11 -10.72 -17.97
C ILE A 371 5.91 -11.52 -17.47
N THR A 372 5.72 -11.50 -16.16
CA THR A 372 4.63 -12.17 -15.48
C THR A 372 4.46 -11.61 -14.07
N TYR A 373 3.31 -11.88 -13.44
CA TYR A 373 3.15 -11.72 -12.00
C TYR A 373 3.50 -13.02 -11.28
N LEU A 374 4.15 -12.91 -10.12
CA LEU A 374 4.36 -14.00 -9.19
C LEU A 374 3.62 -13.65 -7.88
N PRO A 375 2.60 -14.43 -7.49
CA PRO A 375 1.96 -14.26 -6.19
C PRO A 375 2.97 -14.47 -5.07
N THR A 376 3.06 -13.53 -4.12
CA THR A 376 3.87 -13.69 -2.91
C THR A 376 3.09 -14.45 -1.83
N PRO A 377 3.72 -14.88 -0.71
CA PRO A 377 3.00 -15.50 0.40
C PRO A 377 1.85 -14.63 0.94
N GLU A 378 2.01 -13.31 0.96
CA GLU A 378 0.96 -12.34 1.32
C GLU A 378 -0.06 -12.07 0.19
N GLN A 379 -0.07 -12.91 -0.85
CA GLN A 379 -0.81 -12.76 -2.12
C GLN A 379 -0.64 -11.38 -2.78
N SER A 380 0.56 -10.81 -2.71
CA SER A 380 0.88 -9.60 -3.47
C SER A 380 1.28 -9.92 -4.90
N ALA A 381 0.98 -9.01 -5.83
CA ALA A 381 1.30 -9.20 -7.25
C ALA A 381 2.73 -8.75 -7.59
N TYR A 382 3.75 -9.57 -7.29
CA TYR A 382 5.13 -9.23 -7.64
C TYR A 382 5.32 -9.23 -9.16
N ARG A 383 5.64 -8.07 -9.73
CA ARG A 383 5.93 -7.88 -11.16
C ARG A 383 7.34 -8.37 -11.46
N PHE A 384 7.44 -9.57 -12.03
CA PHE A 384 8.72 -10.14 -12.40
C PHE A 384 9.23 -9.53 -13.72
N SER A 385 10.49 -9.11 -13.70
CA SER A 385 11.29 -8.73 -14.86
C SER A 385 12.71 -9.22 -14.66
N TYR A 386 13.37 -9.62 -15.75
CA TYR A 386 14.76 -10.12 -15.71
C TYR A 386 15.76 -9.01 -15.38
N HIS A 387 15.44 -7.77 -15.74
CA HIS A 387 16.39 -6.68 -15.78
C HIS A 387 16.42 -5.87 -14.48
N GLU A 388 17.59 -5.28 -14.21
CA GLU A 388 17.73 -4.15 -13.29
C GLU A 388 16.86 -2.96 -13.72
N GLN A 389 16.63 -2.00 -12.82
CA GLN A 389 15.77 -0.85 -13.14
C GLN A 389 16.37 -0.08 -14.32
N GLY A 390 15.56 0.17 -15.34
CA GLY A 390 15.99 0.82 -16.57
C GLY A 390 14.85 1.58 -17.22
N SER A 391 14.99 1.88 -18.50
CA SER A 391 13.96 2.55 -19.30
C SER A 391 13.89 1.89 -20.68
N PRO A 392 12.70 1.79 -21.29
CA PRO A 392 12.55 1.30 -22.66
C PRO A 392 13.31 2.12 -23.70
N ASP A 393 13.55 3.40 -23.41
CA ASP A 393 14.17 4.36 -24.34
C ASP A 393 15.70 4.43 -24.20
N LYS A 394 16.29 3.57 -23.37
CA LYS A 394 17.73 3.55 -23.07
C LYS A 394 18.32 2.17 -23.35
N GLU A 395 19.65 2.12 -23.36
CA GLU A 395 20.37 0.85 -23.46
C GLU A 395 19.92 -0.11 -22.35
N PRO A 396 19.60 -1.38 -22.67
CA PRO A 396 19.11 -2.31 -21.67
C PRO A 396 20.11 -2.56 -20.55
N THR A 397 19.64 -2.44 -19.32
CA THR A 397 20.40 -2.81 -18.13
C THR A 397 20.65 -4.32 -18.07
N SER A 398 21.57 -4.76 -17.21
CA SER A 398 21.83 -6.19 -16.98
C SER A 398 20.56 -6.94 -16.56
N GLY A 399 20.44 -8.19 -16.98
CA GLY A 399 19.27 -9.02 -16.69
C GLY A 399 19.63 -10.47 -16.46
N HIS A 400 20.21 -10.75 -15.29
CA HIS A 400 20.62 -12.09 -14.90
C HIS A 400 19.65 -12.70 -13.91
N THR A 401 19.35 -13.99 -14.05
CA THR A 401 18.51 -14.72 -13.11
C THR A 401 19.17 -16.05 -12.78
N LEU A 402 19.41 -16.27 -11.49
CA LEU A 402 20.00 -17.48 -10.96
C LEU A 402 18.91 -18.30 -10.26
N ILE A 403 18.71 -19.54 -10.70
CA ILE A 403 17.72 -20.47 -10.12
C ILE A 403 18.47 -21.63 -9.47
N MET A 404 18.43 -21.70 -8.14
CA MET A 404 19.09 -22.74 -7.34
C MET A 404 18.06 -23.61 -6.61
N GLY A 405 18.46 -24.83 -6.26
CA GLY A 405 17.58 -25.78 -5.58
C GLY A 405 18.00 -27.24 -5.79
N ARG A 406 17.58 -28.12 -4.89
CA ARG A 406 17.88 -29.56 -4.95
C ARG A 406 17.22 -30.23 -6.17
N PRO A 407 17.73 -31.36 -6.69
CA PRO A 407 17.01 -32.14 -7.71
C PRO A 407 15.55 -32.40 -7.30
N GLY A 408 14.62 -32.29 -8.25
CA GLY A 408 13.17 -32.43 -7.97
C GLY A 408 12.46 -31.18 -7.45
N SER A 409 13.17 -30.10 -7.10
CA SER A 409 12.55 -28.87 -6.54
C SER A 409 11.82 -27.96 -7.54
N GLY A 410 11.56 -28.45 -8.76
CA GLY A 410 10.85 -27.66 -9.79
C GLY A 410 11.68 -26.60 -10.56
N LYS A 411 13.01 -26.55 -10.41
CA LYS A 411 13.86 -25.57 -11.13
C LYS A 411 13.61 -25.53 -12.64
N SER A 412 13.62 -26.70 -13.29
CA SER A 412 13.41 -26.77 -14.74
C SER A 412 12.01 -26.30 -15.15
N VAL A 413 11.00 -26.55 -14.31
CA VAL A 413 9.62 -26.10 -14.52
C VAL A 413 9.55 -24.57 -14.43
N LEU A 414 10.14 -23.98 -13.39
CA LEU A 414 10.19 -22.52 -13.22
C LEU A 414 10.93 -21.86 -14.38
N SER A 415 12.11 -22.35 -14.73
CA SER A 415 12.87 -21.83 -15.87
C SER A 415 12.08 -21.94 -17.18
N ALA A 416 11.44 -23.09 -17.44
CA ALA A 416 10.59 -23.29 -18.62
C ALA A 416 9.42 -22.30 -18.66
N PHE A 417 8.75 -22.10 -17.53
CA PHE A 417 7.67 -21.12 -17.39
C PHE A 417 8.17 -19.70 -17.68
N LEU A 418 9.25 -19.26 -17.04
CA LEU A 418 9.80 -17.91 -17.23
C LEU A 418 10.23 -17.67 -18.69
N MET A 419 10.88 -18.65 -19.34
CA MET A 419 11.20 -18.59 -20.76
C MET A 419 9.94 -18.45 -21.63
N THR A 420 8.90 -19.24 -21.33
CA THR A 420 7.62 -19.18 -22.02
C THR A 420 6.98 -17.79 -21.90
N GLN A 421 6.97 -17.23 -20.69
CA GLN A 421 6.44 -15.89 -20.43
C GLN A 421 7.29 -14.77 -21.08
N ALA A 422 8.60 -14.98 -21.27
CA ALA A 422 9.49 -14.01 -21.93
C ALA A 422 9.11 -13.74 -23.39
N ARG A 423 8.38 -14.66 -24.04
CA ARG A 423 7.79 -14.45 -25.38
C ARG A 423 6.84 -13.26 -25.43
N ARG A 424 6.25 -12.86 -24.30
CA ARG A 424 5.44 -11.62 -24.19
C ARG A 424 6.21 -10.37 -24.61
N ALA A 425 7.51 -10.33 -24.33
CA ALA A 425 8.40 -9.24 -24.72
C ALA A 425 9.01 -9.44 -26.12
N GLY A 426 8.57 -10.45 -26.88
CA GLY A 426 9.15 -10.80 -28.18
C GLY A 426 10.57 -11.38 -28.08
N ALA A 427 10.99 -11.85 -26.90
CA ALA A 427 12.35 -12.33 -26.68
C ALA A 427 12.71 -13.51 -27.60
N ARG A 428 13.93 -13.47 -28.14
CA ARG A 428 14.57 -14.61 -28.79
C ARG A 428 15.30 -15.42 -27.72
N ILE A 429 14.97 -16.70 -27.60
CA ILE A 429 15.41 -17.52 -26.48
C ILE A 429 16.31 -18.64 -27.02
N PHE A 430 17.51 -18.75 -26.45
CA PHE A 430 18.45 -19.83 -26.73
C PHE A 430 18.55 -20.70 -25.47
N VAL A 431 18.32 -22.01 -25.62
CA VAL A 431 18.28 -22.95 -24.50
C VAL A 431 19.33 -24.03 -24.69
N PHE A 432 20.20 -24.19 -23.69
CA PHE A 432 21.16 -25.29 -23.62
C PHE A 432 20.59 -26.37 -22.71
N ASP A 433 19.87 -27.32 -23.30
CA ASP A 433 19.19 -28.38 -22.56
C ASP A 433 20.01 -29.68 -22.52
N TYR A 434 20.79 -29.85 -21.45
CA TYR A 434 21.53 -31.08 -21.23
C TYR A 434 20.59 -32.21 -20.79
N ARG A 435 20.57 -33.30 -21.57
CA ARG A 435 19.69 -34.49 -21.39
C ARG A 435 18.20 -34.26 -21.67
N LEU A 436 17.84 -33.23 -22.44
CA LEU A 436 16.47 -33.01 -22.89
C LEU A 436 15.45 -32.84 -21.74
N GLY A 437 15.90 -32.32 -20.59
CA GLY A 437 15.07 -32.14 -19.40
C GLY A 437 14.00 -31.05 -19.55
N MET A 438 14.08 -30.23 -20.61
CA MET A 438 13.13 -29.17 -20.95
C MET A 438 12.46 -29.41 -22.31
N GLU A 439 12.59 -30.61 -22.88
CA GLU A 439 12.08 -30.94 -24.21
C GLU A 439 10.58 -30.61 -24.36
N MET A 440 9.77 -30.84 -23.33
CA MET A 440 8.34 -30.50 -23.34
C MET A 440 8.06 -29.01 -23.56
N ALA A 441 8.94 -28.12 -23.09
CA ALA A 441 8.80 -26.67 -23.26
C ALA A 441 9.43 -26.17 -24.57
N VAL A 442 10.44 -26.89 -25.08
CA VAL A 442 11.26 -26.47 -26.24
C VAL A 442 10.73 -27.04 -27.56
N ARG A 443 10.22 -28.29 -27.56
CA ARG A 443 9.77 -29.02 -28.75
C ARG A 443 8.49 -28.50 -29.41
N PRO A 444 7.51 -27.89 -28.71
CA PRO A 444 6.30 -27.37 -29.36
C PRO A 444 6.63 -26.18 -30.28
N ARG A 445 6.88 -26.42 -31.59
CA ARG A 445 7.02 -25.49 -32.74
C ARG A 445 7.77 -24.13 -32.56
N PHE A 446 8.41 -23.87 -31.42
CA PHE A 446 8.94 -22.55 -31.06
C PHE A 446 10.45 -22.42 -31.07
N PHE A 447 11.15 -23.52 -30.85
CA PHE A 447 12.60 -23.51 -30.79
C PHE A 447 13.14 -24.36 -31.93
N THR A 448 14.07 -23.81 -32.69
CA THR A 448 14.90 -24.62 -33.58
C THR A 448 15.83 -25.45 -32.69
N ALA A 449 15.44 -26.69 -32.42
CA ALA A 449 16.26 -27.62 -31.67
C ALA A 449 17.45 -28.08 -32.54
N LEU A 450 18.63 -27.50 -32.32
CA LEU A 450 19.88 -28.00 -32.86
C LEU A 450 20.42 -29.06 -31.90
N THR A 451 20.26 -30.33 -32.25
CA THR A 451 20.83 -31.44 -31.47
C THR A 451 22.30 -31.61 -31.80
N SER A 452 23.20 -31.14 -30.93
CA SER A 452 24.61 -31.53 -31.01
C SER A 452 24.76 -32.94 -30.43
N ARG A 453 24.74 -33.97 -31.27
CA ARG A 453 25.20 -35.30 -30.87
C ARG A 453 26.72 -35.26 -30.90
N SER A 454 27.37 -35.51 -29.75
CA SER A 454 28.81 -35.78 -29.74
C SER A 454 29.06 -37.06 -30.54
N HIS A 455 29.49 -36.92 -31.78
CA HIS A 455 30.19 -38.02 -32.44
C HIS A 455 31.49 -38.25 -31.68
N ARG A 456 31.68 -39.51 -31.27
CA ARG A 456 32.91 -40.03 -30.66
C ARG A 456 34.13 -39.45 -31.38
N HIS A 457 35.14 -39.08 -30.60
CA HIS A 457 36.46 -38.64 -31.03
C HIS A 457 36.89 -39.26 -32.37
N ARG A 458 37.00 -38.41 -33.40
CA ARG A 458 37.97 -38.61 -34.48
C ARG A 458 38.98 -37.46 -34.39
N PRO A 459 40.30 -37.73 -34.45
CA PRO A 459 41.30 -36.68 -34.35
C PRO A 459 41.16 -35.70 -35.51
N ILE A 460 41.42 -34.43 -35.22
CA ILE A 460 41.43 -33.32 -36.17
C ILE A 460 42.47 -33.60 -37.26
N ALA A 461 42.00 -33.81 -38.49
CA ALA A 461 42.81 -33.63 -39.69
C ALA A 461 42.49 -32.25 -40.28
N SER A 462 43.50 -31.38 -40.27
CA SER A 462 43.50 -30.05 -40.87
C SER A 462 43.03 -30.06 -42.32
N ARG A 463 41.91 -29.39 -42.64
CA ARG A 463 41.68 -28.91 -44.00
C ARG A 463 41.10 -27.49 -44.01
N LYS A 464 41.79 -26.66 -44.77
CA LYS A 464 41.61 -25.23 -45.03
C LYS A 464 40.14 -24.87 -45.31
N TRP A 465 39.66 -23.83 -44.64
CA TRP A 465 38.46 -23.08 -45.04
C TRP A 465 38.72 -22.36 -46.37
N CYS A 466 37.96 -22.71 -47.40
CA CYS A 466 37.90 -21.94 -48.65
C CYS A 466 36.53 -21.25 -48.69
N ALA A 467 36.52 -19.93 -48.49
CA ALA A 467 35.32 -19.11 -48.56
C ALA A 467 34.85 -19.00 -50.03
N ARG A 468 33.70 -19.59 -50.36
CA ARG A 468 33.00 -19.32 -51.62
C ARG A 468 31.88 -18.31 -51.38
N THR A 469 32.18 -17.05 -51.64
CA THR A 469 31.21 -15.96 -51.81
C THR A 469 30.36 -16.22 -53.06
N ARG A 470 29.03 -16.37 -52.92
CA ARG A 470 28.09 -16.29 -54.05
C ARG A 470 27.60 -14.84 -54.19
N ARG A 471 28.01 -14.18 -55.27
CA ARG A 471 27.42 -12.93 -55.80
C ARG A 471 26.10 -13.24 -56.54
N PRO A 472 25.14 -12.30 -56.62
CA PRO A 472 23.86 -12.49 -57.31
C PRO A 472 24.01 -12.31 -58.83
N PRO A 473 23.10 -12.86 -59.66
CA PRO A 473 23.15 -12.67 -61.10
C PRO A 473 22.53 -11.32 -61.51
N ILE A 474 23.27 -10.61 -62.37
CA ILE A 474 22.85 -9.43 -63.12
C ILE A 474 22.16 -9.90 -64.41
N ARG A 475 21.03 -9.29 -64.79
CA ARG A 475 20.55 -9.22 -66.19
C ARG A 475 19.85 -7.87 -66.45
N PRO A 476 19.81 -7.42 -67.72
CA PRO A 476 20.14 -6.04 -68.09
C PRO A 476 18.94 -5.10 -68.33
N CYS A 477 19.30 -3.82 -68.50
CA CYS A 477 18.46 -2.63 -68.69
C CYS A 477 17.41 -2.72 -69.81
N GLY A 478 16.28 -2.06 -69.56
CA GLY A 478 15.27 -1.66 -70.55
C GLY A 478 14.51 -0.41 -70.05
N THR A 479 14.94 0.73 -70.56
CA THR A 479 14.36 2.09 -70.69
C THR A 479 12.89 2.39 -70.33
N GLY A 480 12.70 3.59 -69.74
CA GLY A 480 11.49 4.44 -69.81
C GLY A 480 10.56 4.28 -68.60
N GLY A 481 10.07 5.30 -67.90
CA GLY A 481 10.08 6.75 -68.04
C GLY A 481 8.94 7.31 -67.16
N ILE A 482 9.22 8.37 -66.41
CA ILE A 482 8.32 9.53 -66.18
C ILE A 482 7.05 9.34 -65.29
N SER A 483 7.12 9.98 -64.11
CA SER A 483 6.13 10.92 -63.51
C SER A 483 5.02 10.50 -62.53
N HIS A 484 4.89 11.41 -61.54
CA HIS A 484 3.68 11.96 -60.89
C HIS A 484 2.80 11.04 -60.01
N ARG A 485 2.73 11.32 -58.68
CA ARG A 485 1.79 12.21 -57.95
C ARG A 485 0.39 11.58 -57.78
N PHE A 486 -0.33 12.08 -56.76
CA PHE A 486 -1.72 11.81 -56.36
C PHE A 486 -1.91 10.66 -55.38
N LEU A 487 -2.77 10.73 -54.37
CA LEU A 487 -3.42 11.81 -53.60
C LEU A 487 -4.19 11.06 -52.51
N CYS A 488 -4.24 11.57 -51.29
CA CYS A 488 -5.37 11.31 -50.38
C CYS A 488 -6.64 11.92 -51.03
N PRO A 489 -7.88 11.44 -50.79
CA PRO A 489 -8.80 12.18 -49.90
C PRO A 489 -9.92 11.25 -49.27
N PRO A 490 -11.10 11.74 -48.77
CA PRO A 490 -11.49 11.71 -47.34
C PRO A 490 -13.00 11.36 -47.10
N MET A 491 -13.60 11.85 -45.98
CA MET A 491 -15.05 11.99 -45.64
C MET A 491 -15.79 10.70 -45.20
N MET A 492 -16.76 10.65 -44.27
CA MET A 492 -17.72 11.59 -43.62
C MET A 492 -18.29 10.84 -42.38
N ALA A 493 -18.39 11.35 -41.14
CA ALA A 493 -19.40 12.22 -40.50
C ALA A 493 -20.90 11.84 -40.66
N ALA A 494 -21.58 11.53 -39.53
CA ALA A 494 -22.96 11.91 -39.11
C ALA A 494 -23.49 10.94 -38.01
N ILE A 495 -23.71 11.38 -36.76
CA ILE A 495 -24.96 11.94 -36.17
C ILE A 495 -26.10 10.90 -36.06
N CYS A 496 -26.52 10.61 -34.83
CA CYS A 496 -27.93 10.30 -34.52
C CYS A 496 -28.28 10.60 -33.06
N THR A 497 -29.18 11.57 -32.89
CA THR A 497 -29.96 11.92 -31.70
C THR A 497 -31.30 11.21 -31.73
N SER A 498 -31.82 10.75 -30.58
CA SER A 498 -33.26 10.59 -30.37
C SER A 498 -33.64 10.65 -28.89
N ALA A 499 -34.66 11.46 -28.60
CA ALA A 499 -35.31 11.67 -27.32
C ALA A 499 -36.72 11.04 -27.29
N CYS A 500 -37.27 10.85 -26.09
CA CYS A 500 -38.69 10.70 -25.63
C CYS A 500 -38.75 9.68 -24.47
N SER A 501 -39.55 9.78 -23.40
CA SER A 501 -40.63 10.69 -22.96
C SER A 501 -41.07 10.36 -21.51
N ASN A 502 -41.40 11.41 -20.73
CA ASN A 502 -42.43 11.58 -19.67
C ASN A 502 -42.85 10.49 -18.65
N GLY A 503 -42.63 10.79 -17.34
CA GLY A 503 -43.57 10.89 -16.18
C GLY A 503 -44.55 9.76 -15.80
N PRO A 504 -45.00 9.65 -14.51
CA PRO A 504 -45.41 10.77 -13.66
C PRO A 504 -44.97 10.75 -12.18
N ARG A 505 -45.29 11.85 -11.50
CA ARG A 505 -45.06 12.20 -10.09
C ARG A 505 -45.95 11.41 -9.12
N THR A 506 -45.40 11.05 -7.96
CA THR A 506 -46.15 10.94 -6.70
C THR A 506 -45.35 11.61 -5.58
N ALA A 507 -46.03 12.48 -4.84
CA ALA A 507 -45.54 13.17 -3.66
C ALA A 507 -46.35 12.68 -2.45
N ALA A 508 -45.69 12.23 -1.38
CA ALA A 508 -46.22 12.26 -0.01
C ALA A 508 -45.15 11.82 1.02
N MET A 509 -44.72 12.80 1.83
CA MET A 509 -44.56 12.82 3.29
C MET A 509 -43.73 11.78 4.08
N ALA A 510 -43.17 12.32 5.18
CA ALA A 510 -42.47 11.71 6.33
C ALA A 510 -41.00 11.36 6.06
N GLY A 511 -39.99 11.87 6.76
CA GLY A 511 -39.94 12.45 8.10
C GLY A 511 -38.68 11.88 8.76
N SER A 512 -37.78 12.75 9.23
CA SER A 512 -36.66 12.41 10.13
C SER A 512 -35.67 11.30 9.71
N SER A 513 -34.67 11.62 8.88
CA SER A 513 -33.47 10.75 8.74
C SER A 513 -32.18 11.44 8.28
N GLY A 514 -32.16 12.78 8.19
CA GLY A 514 -31.01 13.54 7.65
C GLY A 514 -29.93 14.01 8.64
N ARG A 515 -29.90 13.53 9.90
CA ARG A 515 -28.98 14.05 10.94
C ARG A 515 -27.74 13.19 11.26
N ALA A 516 -27.59 12.01 10.67
CA ALA A 516 -26.52 11.07 11.07
C ALA A 516 -25.17 11.22 10.32
N LEU A 517 -25.09 12.00 9.23
CA LEU A 517 -23.88 12.07 8.38
C LEU A 517 -22.88 13.19 8.74
N ARG A 518 -23.01 13.83 9.90
CA ARG A 518 -22.13 14.96 10.30
C ARG A 518 -20.88 14.56 11.09
N THR A 519 -20.68 13.30 11.44
CA THR A 519 -19.74 12.90 12.51
C THR A 519 -18.35 12.43 12.05
N LEU A 520 -18.14 12.15 10.76
CA LEU A 520 -16.83 11.70 10.22
C LEU A 520 -15.69 12.74 10.32
N PHE A 521 -15.99 13.99 10.67
CA PHE A 521 -14.99 15.05 10.88
C PHE A 521 -15.24 15.90 12.13
N HIS A 522 -16.06 15.43 13.09
CA HIS A 522 -16.62 16.29 14.13
C HIS A 522 -16.58 15.77 15.58
N SER A 523 -15.63 14.91 15.95
CA SER A 523 -15.61 14.37 17.32
C SER A 523 -14.21 14.24 17.95
N LYS A 524 -13.50 15.37 18.03
CA LYS A 524 -12.50 15.67 19.08
C LYS A 524 -12.95 16.94 19.81
N ALA A 525 -14.14 16.85 20.39
CA ALA A 525 -14.65 17.82 21.35
C ALA A 525 -15.19 17.05 22.56
N MET A 526 -14.32 16.19 23.10
CA MET A 526 -14.14 15.88 24.52
C MET A 526 -12.73 15.34 24.70
#